data_AF-A0A6G2VKU7-F1
#
_entry.id   AF-A0A6G2VKU7-F1
#
_cell.length_a   1.000
_cell.length_b   1.000
_cell.length_c   1.000
_cell.angle_alpha   90.00
_cell.angle_beta   90.00
_cell.angle_gamma   90.00
#
_symmetry.space_group_name_H-M   'P 1'
#
loop_
_entity.id
_entity.type
_entity.pdbx_description
1 polymer ?
#
loop_
_entity_poly.entity_id
_entity_poly.type
_entity_poly.pdbx_seq_one_letter_code
_entity_poly.pdbx_strand_id
1 'polypeptide(L)'
;FRPALQAELQERPYAFDIQVQLCTDLERMPVEDTTVEWPEQLSPSVTVARLRLPRQDISGPENLAKMDSLSFTPWRVTAEHAPLGNIMRARKEVYRRSSVQRHKLNRQPRTEPRSADEVLGPPR
;
A
#
# COMPACT_ATOMS: atom_id res chain seq x y z
N PHE A 1 5.35 -18.99 1.66
CA PHE A 1 4.16 -18.13 1.79
C PHE A 1 3.31 -18.04 0.52
N ARG A 2 3.86 -17.85 -0.70
CA ARG A 2 3.04 -17.70 -1.94
C ARG A 2 2.04 -18.85 -2.23
N PRO A 3 2.39 -20.14 -2.14
CA PRO A 3 1.42 -21.22 -2.41
C PRO A 3 0.23 -21.21 -1.45
N ALA A 4 0.46 -20.87 -0.18
CA ALA A 4 -0.62 -20.73 0.81
C ALA A 4 -1.56 -19.57 0.46
N LEU A 5 -0.99 -18.39 0.13
CA LEU A 5 -1.80 -17.24 -0.29
C LEU A 5 -2.62 -17.52 -1.56
N GLN A 6 -2.05 -18.28 -2.51
CA GLN A 6 -2.78 -18.73 -3.71
C GLN A 6 -3.97 -19.60 -3.35
N ALA A 7 -3.77 -20.63 -2.51
CA ALA A 7 -4.84 -21.52 -2.07
C ALA A 7 -5.95 -20.74 -1.33
N GLU A 8 -5.58 -19.85 -0.42
CA GLU A 8 -6.52 -19.06 0.38
C GLU A 8 -7.39 -18.12 -0.48
N LEU A 9 -6.77 -17.38 -1.40
CA LEU A 9 -7.51 -16.43 -2.24
C LEU A 9 -8.40 -17.12 -3.28
N GLN A 10 -8.08 -18.36 -3.65
CA GLN A 10 -8.94 -19.20 -4.50
C GLN A 10 -10.14 -19.78 -3.73
N GLU A 11 -10.04 -19.94 -2.41
CA GLU A 11 -11.10 -20.54 -1.61
C GLU A 11 -12.20 -19.53 -1.25
N ARG A 12 -11.81 -18.33 -0.78
CA ARG A 12 -12.76 -17.37 -0.20
C ARG A 12 -12.36 -15.90 -0.40
N PRO A 13 -13.33 -14.97 -0.35
CA PRO A 13 -13.04 -13.54 -0.29
C PRO A 13 -12.54 -13.14 1.10
N TYR A 14 -11.86 -11.99 1.17
CA TYR A 14 -11.39 -11.37 2.41
C TYR A 14 -11.97 -9.96 2.55
N ALA A 15 -12.16 -9.53 3.79
CA ALA A 15 -12.55 -8.16 4.12
C ALA A 15 -11.67 -7.65 5.25
N PHE A 16 -11.24 -6.39 5.13
CA PHE A 16 -10.43 -5.70 6.13
C PHE A 16 -11.08 -4.36 6.45
N ASP A 17 -11.12 -4.02 7.73
CA ASP A 17 -11.45 -2.66 8.15
C ASP A 17 -10.16 -1.83 8.12
N ILE A 18 -10.18 -0.73 7.39
CA ILE A 18 -9.09 0.25 7.36
C ILE A 18 -9.37 1.26 8.46
N GLN A 19 -8.47 1.31 9.43
CA GLN A 19 -8.62 2.13 10.62
C GLN A 19 -7.50 3.15 10.75
N VAL A 20 -7.81 4.28 11.38
CA VAL A 20 -6.87 5.36 11.68
C VAL A 20 -6.99 5.79 13.13
N GLN A 21 -5.89 6.27 13.70
CA GLN A 21 -5.85 6.95 14.98
C GLN A 21 -5.63 8.45 14.74
N LEU A 22 -6.43 9.30 15.38
CA LEU A 22 -6.27 10.76 15.33
C LEU A 22 -5.22 11.21 16.35
N CYS A 23 -4.20 11.91 15.91
CA CYS A 23 -3.19 12.47 16.82
C CYS A 23 -3.78 13.64 17.62
N THR A 24 -3.94 13.47 18.93
CA THR A 24 -4.51 14.47 19.84
C THR A 24 -3.46 15.08 20.77
N ASP A 25 -2.32 14.42 20.98
CA ASP A 25 -1.25 14.83 21.88
C ASP A 25 0.12 14.42 21.30
N LEU A 26 0.91 15.37 20.80
CA LEU A 26 2.21 15.08 20.15
C LEU A 26 3.31 14.65 21.13
N GLU A 27 3.17 14.91 22.44
CA GLU A 27 4.14 14.45 23.43
C GLU A 27 3.98 12.95 23.68
N ARG A 28 2.72 12.48 23.71
CA ARG A 28 2.38 11.07 23.96
C ARG A 28 2.20 10.25 22.68
N MET A 29 1.99 10.91 21.56
CA MET A 29 1.78 10.32 20.24
C MET A 29 2.75 10.93 19.21
N PRO A 30 4.08 10.73 19.40
CA PRO A 30 5.08 11.37 18.57
C PRO A 30 5.01 10.83 17.13
N VAL A 31 4.90 11.74 16.15
CA VAL A 31 4.91 11.39 14.72
C VAL A 31 6.33 11.03 14.22
N GLU A 32 7.37 11.54 14.89
CA GLU A 32 8.77 11.35 14.50
C GLU A 32 9.43 10.13 15.16
N ASP A 33 8.80 9.52 16.18
CA ASP A 33 9.32 8.33 16.87
C ASP A 33 8.40 7.13 16.64
N THR A 34 8.79 6.26 15.71
CA THR A 34 8.02 5.07 15.34
C THR A 34 8.21 3.91 16.31
N THR A 35 8.97 4.08 17.39
CA THR A 35 9.15 3.04 18.43
C THR A 35 8.12 3.15 19.54
N VAL A 36 7.38 4.26 19.60
CA VAL A 36 6.32 4.51 20.58
C VAL A 36 4.97 4.15 19.98
N GLU A 37 4.31 3.15 20.58
CA GLU A 37 2.93 2.81 20.25
C GLU A 37 1.98 3.89 20.79
N TRP A 38 1.03 4.33 19.95
CA TRP A 38 0.05 5.33 20.32
C TRP A 38 -1.06 4.71 21.18
N PRO A 39 -1.30 5.19 22.41
CA PRO A 39 -2.27 4.57 23.30
C PRO A 39 -3.71 4.66 22.79
N GLU A 40 -4.40 3.53 22.65
CA GLU A 40 -5.79 3.48 22.18
C GLU A 40 -6.77 4.24 23.09
N GLN A 41 -6.45 4.41 24.38
CA GLN A 41 -7.28 5.20 25.30
C GLN A 41 -7.28 6.69 24.96
N LEU A 42 -6.22 7.20 24.33
CA LEU A 42 -6.13 8.59 23.86
C LEU A 42 -6.62 8.76 22.44
N SER A 43 -6.43 7.72 21.63
CA SER A 43 -6.80 7.71 20.22
C SER A 43 -7.34 6.35 19.84
N PRO A 44 -8.63 6.10 20.05
CA PRO A 44 -9.24 4.85 19.63
C PRO A 44 -9.23 4.74 18.11
N SER A 45 -9.09 3.52 17.60
CA SER A 45 -9.11 3.24 16.17
C SER A 45 -10.48 3.57 15.55
N VAL A 46 -10.49 4.45 14.56
CA VAL A 46 -11.69 4.84 13.80
C VAL A 46 -11.67 4.16 12.44
N THR A 47 -12.68 3.35 12.13
CA THR A 47 -12.83 2.72 10.81
C THR A 47 -13.26 3.76 9.78
N VAL A 48 -12.43 3.97 8.75
CA VAL A 48 -12.65 4.94 7.68
C VAL A 48 -13.02 4.30 6.35
N ALA A 49 -12.73 3.01 6.18
CA ALA A 49 -13.10 2.27 4.98
C ALA A 49 -13.15 0.76 5.25
N ARG A 50 -13.79 0.02 4.34
CA ARG A 50 -13.74 -1.43 4.29
C ARG A 50 -13.15 -1.87 2.95
N LEU A 51 -12.01 -2.54 3.00
CA LEU A 51 -11.37 -3.14 1.84
C LEU A 51 -11.91 -4.55 1.65
N ARG A 52 -12.54 -4.81 0.50
CA ARG A 52 -12.98 -6.14 0.11
C ARG A 52 -12.06 -6.69 -0.98
N LEU A 53 -11.46 -7.84 -0.73
CA LEU A 53 -10.74 -8.62 -1.73
C LEU A 53 -11.63 -9.77 -2.17
N PRO A 54 -12.11 -9.81 -3.43
CA PRO A 54 -12.87 -10.94 -3.93
C PRO A 54 -11.99 -12.20 -3.98
N ARG A 55 -12.66 -13.36 -4.02
CA ARG A 55 -12.01 -14.63 -4.37
C ARG A 55 -11.36 -14.48 -5.74
N GLN A 56 -10.08 -14.83 -5.87
CA GLN A 56 -9.28 -14.59 -7.06
C GLN A 56 -8.17 -15.63 -7.21
N ASP A 57 -7.83 -15.95 -8.45
CA ASP A 57 -6.67 -16.77 -8.76
C ASP A 57 -5.46 -15.89 -9.11
N ILE A 58 -4.45 -15.90 -8.25
CA ILE A 58 -3.19 -15.17 -8.45
C ILE A 58 -2.05 -16.08 -8.95
N SER A 59 -2.37 -17.32 -9.36
CA SER A 59 -1.36 -18.31 -9.80
C SER A 59 -0.78 -18.04 -11.18
N GLY A 60 -1.50 -17.29 -12.03
CA GLY A 60 -1.09 -16.94 -13.39
C GLY A 60 0.34 -16.35 -13.44
N PRO A 61 1.24 -16.89 -14.28
CA PRO A 61 2.62 -16.40 -14.39
C PRO A 61 2.70 -14.95 -14.86
N GLU A 62 1.73 -14.47 -15.63
CA GLU A 62 1.61 -13.09 -16.09
C GLU A 62 1.40 -12.09 -14.93
N ASN A 63 0.82 -12.54 -13.81
CA ASN A 63 0.62 -11.67 -12.65
C ASN A 63 1.95 -11.20 -12.07
N LEU A 64 3.01 -12.02 -12.15
CA LEU A 64 4.34 -11.61 -11.70
C LEU A 64 4.89 -10.46 -12.54
N ALA A 65 4.78 -10.56 -13.87
CA ALA A 65 5.27 -9.52 -14.76
C ALA A 65 4.47 -8.22 -14.60
N LYS A 66 3.15 -8.33 -14.45
CA LYS A 66 2.24 -7.21 -14.17
C LYS A 66 2.56 -6.55 -12.83
N MET A 67 2.76 -7.34 -11.77
CA MET A 67 3.10 -6.83 -10.43
C MET A 67 4.48 -6.19 -10.39
N ASP A 68 5.46 -6.76 -11.09
CA ASP A 68 6.83 -6.24 -11.11
C ASP A 68 6.87 -4.82 -11.68
N SER A 69 6.07 -4.49 -12.70
CA SER A 69 6.05 -3.15 -13.27
C SER A 69 5.34 -2.10 -12.38
N LEU A 70 4.62 -2.49 -11.33
CA LEU A 70 3.96 -1.55 -10.44
C LEU A 70 4.95 -0.85 -9.50
N SER A 71 4.65 0.39 -9.12
CA SER A 71 5.42 1.16 -8.15
C SER A 71 4.50 1.70 -7.06
N PHE A 72 4.74 1.33 -5.80
CA PHE A 72 3.99 1.82 -4.65
C PHE A 72 4.77 2.90 -3.92
N THR A 73 4.10 3.96 -3.45
CA THR A 73 4.74 5.02 -2.66
C THR A 73 3.73 5.65 -1.69
N PRO A 74 4.13 5.98 -0.45
CA PRO A 74 3.25 6.67 0.50
C PRO A 74 2.94 8.12 0.07
N TRP A 75 3.61 8.64 -0.95
CA TRP A 75 3.40 9.99 -1.48
C TRP A 75 2.41 10.07 -2.64
N ARG A 76 1.73 8.96 -2.97
CA ARG A 76 0.60 8.94 -3.92
C ARG A 76 -0.68 9.34 -3.18
N VAL A 77 -0.76 10.61 -2.80
CA VAL A 77 -1.84 11.17 -1.96
C VAL A 77 -2.19 12.59 -2.40
N THR A 78 -3.32 13.12 -1.91
CA THR A 78 -3.67 14.54 -2.08
C THR A 78 -2.83 15.43 -1.16
N ALA A 79 -2.88 16.74 -1.38
CA ALA A 79 -2.17 17.71 -0.52
C ALA A 79 -2.64 17.65 0.94
N GLU A 80 -3.93 17.44 1.18
CA GLU A 80 -4.53 17.33 2.52
C GLU A 80 -4.03 16.09 3.29
N HIS A 81 -3.66 15.04 2.59
CA HIS A 81 -3.16 13.79 3.16
C HIS A 81 -1.63 13.67 3.06
N ALA A 82 -0.92 14.79 2.90
CA ALA A 82 0.53 14.79 2.77
C ALA A 82 1.19 14.09 3.99
N PRO A 83 2.10 13.11 3.77
CA PRO A 83 2.75 12.40 4.86
C PRO A 83 3.60 13.35 5.72
N LEU A 84 3.49 13.18 7.03
CA LEU A 84 4.22 13.97 8.03
C LEU A 84 5.50 13.25 8.49
N GLY A 85 6.45 14.03 8.99
CA GLY A 85 7.67 13.51 9.60
C GLY A 85 8.88 13.36 8.68
N ASN A 86 10.07 13.32 9.26
CA ASN A 86 11.35 13.20 8.56
C ASN A 86 11.46 11.87 7.81
N ILE A 87 11.04 10.76 8.44
CA ILE A 87 11.06 9.43 7.81
C ILE A 87 10.21 9.43 6.54
N MET A 88 8.99 9.98 6.60
CA MET A 88 8.14 10.07 5.42
C MET A 88 8.73 10.98 4.35
N ARG A 89 9.29 12.15 4.70
CA ARG A 89 9.99 13.02 3.75
C ARG A 89 11.14 12.30 3.04
N ALA A 90 11.94 11.53 3.77
CA ALA A 90 13.00 10.71 3.19
C ALA A 90 12.45 9.64 2.23
N ARG A 91 11.36 8.96 2.61
CA ARG A 91 10.69 7.95 1.77
C ARG A 91 10.23 8.51 0.42
N LYS A 92 9.91 9.81 0.31
CA LYS A 92 9.55 10.43 -0.96
C LYS A 92 10.60 10.19 -2.04
N GLU A 93 11.85 10.54 -1.72
CA GLU A 93 12.94 10.48 -2.68
C GLU A 93 13.48 9.06 -2.85
N VAL A 94 13.55 8.29 -1.76
CA VAL A 94 14.01 6.89 -1.78
C VAL A 94 13.13 6.04 -2.69
N TYR A 95 11.81 6.10 -2.53
CA TYR A 95 10.88 5.32 -3.36
C TYR A 95 10.91 5.79 -4.82
N ARG A 96 11.02 7.10 -5.06
CA ARG A 96 11.14 7.65 -6.43
C ARG A 96 12.39 7.12 -7.13
N ARG A 97 13.56 7.19 -6.48
CA ARG A 97 14.83 6.69 -7.06
C ARG A 97 14.81 5.19 -7.26
N SER A 98 14.29 4.43 -6.29
CA SER A 98 14.15 2.98 -6.39
C SER A 98 13.29 2.58 -7.59
N SER A 99 12.12 3.21 -7.76
CA SER A 99 11.25 2.99 -8.93
C SER A 99 12.00 3.30 -10.23
N VAL A 100 12.57 4.50 -10.37
CA VAL A 100 13.32 4.89 -11.60
C VAL A 100 14.42 3.88 -11.94
N GLN A 101 15.21 3.48 -10.94
CA GLN A 101 16.32 2.56 -11.17
C GLN A 101 15.84 1.15 -11.52
N ARG A 102 14.83 0.62 -10.82
CA ARG A 102 14.28 -0.72 -11.08
C ARG A 102 13.66 -0.82 -12.48
N HIS A 103 12.89 0.20 -12.89
CA HIS A 103 12.33 0.26 -14.24
C HIS A 103 13.42 0.30 -15.32
N LYS A 104 14.50 1.07 -15.10
CA LYS A 104 15.65 1.11 -16.03
C LYS A 104 16.35 -0.25 -16.14
N LEU A 105 16.65 -0.90 -15.01
CA LEU A 105 17.33 -2.20 -14.98
C LEU A 105 16.49 -3.30 -15.61
N ASN A 106 15.18 -3.31 -15.33
CA ASN A 106 14.25 -4.31 -15.84
C ASN A 106 13.77 -4.01 -17.28
N ARG A 107 14.20 -2.88 -17.86
CA ARG A 107 13.74 -2.38 -19.19
C ARG A 107 12.21 -2.29 -19.29
N GLN A 108 11.57 -1.84 -18.21
CA GLN A 108 10.12 -1.70 -18.12
C GLN A 108 9.73 -0.22 -18.14
N PRO A 109 8.63 0.15 -18.85
CA PRO A 109 8.12 1.50 -18.77
C PRO A 109 7.68 1.83 -17.35
N ARG A 110 7.98 3.06 -16.90
CA ARG A 110 7.50 3.58 -15.63
C ARG A 110 6.23 4.38 -15.88
N THR A 111 5.10 3.68 -15.86
CA THR A 111 3.78 4.25 -16.10
C THR A 111 2.86 3.97 -14.92
N GLU A 112 2.10 4.97 -14.54
CA GLU A 112 1.15 4.83 -13.45
C GLU A 112 -0.20 4.34 -14.00
N PRO A 113 -0.75 3.22 -13.48
CA PRO A 113 -2.07 2.78 -13.91
C PRO A 113 -3.15 3.72 -13.39
N ARG A 114 -4.18 3.92 -14.21
CA ARG A 114 -5.39 4.71 -13.88
C ARG A 114 -6.51 3.84 -13.30
N SER A 115 -6.48 2.54 -13.57
CA SER A 115 -7.41 1.56 -13.03
C SER A 115 -6.75 0.19 -12.85
N ALA A 116 -7.41 -0.69 -12.11
CA ALA A 116 -6.99 -2.08 -12.00
C ALA A 116 -7.05 -2.80 -13.36
N ASP A 117 -8.05 -2.48 -14.19
CA ASP A 117 -8.25 -3.11 -15.50
C ASP A 117 -7.09 -2.85 -16.47
N GLU A 118 -6.42 -1.70 -16.39
CA GLU A 118 -5.23 -1.40 -17.20
C GLU A 118 -4.06 -2.35 -16.92
N VAL A 119 -4.02 -2.93 -15.72
CA VAL A 119 -2.93 -3.82 -15.28
C VAL A 119 -3.37 -5.28 -15.38
N LEU A 120 -4.55 -5.59 -14.88
CA LEU A 120 -5.03 -6.96 -14.71
C LEU A 120 -5.87 -7.44 -15.90
N GLY A 121 -6.43 -6.54 -16.70
CA GLY A 121 -7.50 -6.81 -17.66
C GLY A 121 -8.88 -6.69 -16.99
N PRO A 122 -9.98 -6.69 -17.78
CA PRO A 122 -11.33 -6.60 -17.24
C PRO A 122 -11.63 -7.83 -16.34
N PRO A 123 -12.50 -7.68 -15.33
CA PRO A 123 -12.94 -8.80 -14.51
C PRO A 123 -13.58 -9.87 -15.41
N ARG A 124 -13.17 -11.14 -15.20
CA ARG A 124 -13.77 -12.30 -15.85
C ARG A 124 -15.05 -12.73 -15.16
#